data_AF-A0A1G9Z1W8-F1
#
_entry.id   AF-A0A1G9Z1W8-F1
#
_cell.length_a   1.000
_cell.length_b   1.000
_cell.length_c   1.000
_cell.angle_alpha   90.00
_cell.angle_beta   90.00
_cell.angle_gamma   90.00
#
_symmetry.space_group_name_H-M   'P 1'
#
loop_
_entity.id
_entity.type
_entity.pdbx_description
1 polymer ?
#
loop_
_entity_poly.entity_id
_entity_poly.type
_entity_poly.pdbx_seq_one_letter_code
_entity_poly.pdbx_strand_id
1 'polypeptide(L)'
;MIMIRVIIAVVLTVTLSLSSPLQSNAEASYRVPQEDSEELRLQDMLLNFLTPYINDAVRDYYRRLLVESPLVYPYFVNVVDSMRINGFRGFNLSITLDVTPVVGPHISVGEDRLTFQISVGPEVKLVNYTHLKSYELPPHWQNIVKKPVK
;
A
#
# COMPACT_ATOMS: atom_id res chain seq x y z
N MET A 1 -53.17 28.77 -23.23
CA MET A 1 -52.59 28.83 -21.85
C MET A 1 -52.18 27.46 -21.31
N ILE A 2 -53.00 26.41 -21.41
CA ILE A 2 -52.67 25.06 -20.91
C ILE A 2 -51.42 24.48 -21.60
N MET A 3 -51.34 24.57 -22.93
CA MET A 3 -50.22 24.03 -23.70
C MET A 3 -48.85 24.67 -23.35
N ILE A 4 -48.83 25.97 -23.08
CA ILE A 4 -47.60 26.69 -22.65
C ILE A 4 -47.15 26.23 -21.26
N ARG A 5 -48.09 25.99 -20.33
CA ARG A 5 -47.78 25.48 -18.98
C ARG A 5 -47.21 24.06 -19.02
N VAL A 6 -47.71 23.22 -19.93
CA VAL A 6 -47.18 21.86 -20.13
C VAL A 6 -45.76 21.91 -20.69
N ILE A 7 -45.49 22.77 -21.68
CA ILE A 7 -44.14 22.93 -22.24
C ILE A 7 -43.16 23.42 -21.17
N ILE A 8 -43.55 24.41 -20.36
CA ILE A 8 -42.71 24.91 -19.25
C ILE A 8 -42.43 23.79 -18.23
N ALA A 9 -43.42 22.99 -17.87
CA ALA A 9 -43.25 21.89 -16.91
C ALA A 9 -42.31 20.79 -17.43
N VAL A 10 -42.39 20.47 -18.74
CA VAL A 10 -41.49 19.49 -19.38
C VAL A 10 -40.05 20.03 -19.44
N VAL A 11 -39.87 21.31 -19.80
CA VAL A 11 -38.53 21.91 -19.81
C VAL A 11 -37.93 21.94 -18.41
N LEU A 12 -38.71 22.29 -17.39
CA LEU A 12 -38.23 22.35 -16.00
C LEU A 12 -37.83 20.96 -15.46
N THR A 13 -38.58 19.92 -15.81
CA THR A 13 -38.27 18.55 -15.37
C THR A 13 -37.03 17.99 -16.06
N VAL A 14 -36.81 18.32 -17.33
CA VAL A 14 -35.59 17.93 -18.07
C VAL A 14 -34.37 18.66 -17.53
N THR A 15 -34.47 19.95 -17.21
CA THR A 15 -33.34 20.70 -16.62
C THR A 15 -32.99 20.23 -15.21
N LEU A 16 -33.98 19.85 -14.40
CA LEU A 16 -33.73 19.27 -13.07
C LEU A 16 -33.07 17.89 -13.15
N SER A 17 -33.43 17.06 -14.14
CA SER A 17 -32.84 15.71 -14.28
C SER A 17 -31.45 15.74 -14.91
N LEU A 18 -31.10 16.77 -15.69
CA LEU A 18 -29.73 16.98 -16.20
C LEU A 18 -28.78 17.62 -15.19
N SER A 19 -29.30 18.24 -14.12
CA SER A 19 -28.48 18.90 -13.09
C SER A 19 -28.17 18.02 -11.88
N SER A 20 -28.76 16.83 -11.76
CA SER A 20 -28.34 15.87 -10.75
C SER A 20 -26.93 15.34 -11.11
N PRO A 21 -25.94 15.44 -10.21
CA PRO A 21 -24.61 14.91 -10.47
C PRO A 21 -24.70 13.40 -10.72
N LEU A 22 -24.15 12.96 -11.85
CA LEU A 22 -23.96 11.53 -12.11
C LEU A 22 -23.03 10.98 -11.03
N GLN A 23 -23.55 10.10 -10.18
CA GLN A 23 -22.72 9.37 -9.22
C GLN A 23 -21.83 8.39 -10.01
N SER A 24 -20.59 8.81 -10.25
CA SER A 24 -19.56 7.93 -10.81
C SER A 24 -18.90 7.18 -9.67
N ASN A 25 -19.01 5.85 -9.66
CA ASN A 25 -18.22 4.98 -8.81
C ASN A 25 -16.87 4.71 -9.48
N ALA A 26 -16.10 5.76 -9.78
CA ALA A 26 -14.73 5.57 -10.19
C ALA A 26 -14.00 4.92 -9.00
N GLU A 27 -13.57 3.67 -9.17
CA GLU A 27 -12.67 3.00 -8.24
C GLU A 27 -11.47 3.94 -8.04
N ALA A 28 -11.09 4.17 -6.78
CA ALA A 28 -9.95 5.02 -6.48
C ALA A 28 -8.70 4.33 -7.01
N SER A 29 -8.35 4.59 -8.28
CA SER A 29 -7.07 4.16 -8.83
C SER A 29 -6.01 4.86 -8.00
N TYR A 30 -5.20 4.09 -7.27
CA TYR A 30 -4.04 4.60 -6.56
C TYR A 30 -3.14 5.32 -7.58
N ARG A 31 -3.26 6.66 -7.66
CA ARG A 31 -2.41 7.48 -8.52
C ARG A 31 -1.15 7.75 -7.74
N VAL A 32 -0.03 7.19 -8.19
CA VAL A 32 1.28 7.57 -7.68
C VAL A 32 1.48 9.06 -7.97
N PRO A 33 1.65 9.92 -6.95
CA PRO A 33 1.89 11.34 -7.17
C PRO A 33 3.16 11.51 -8.01
N GLN A 34 3.06 12.22 -9.15
CA GLN A 34 4.20 12.41 -10.07
C GLN A 34 5.00 13.70 -9.79
N GLU A 35 4.56 14.47 -8.81
CA GLU A 35 5.17 15.72 -8.39
C GLU A 35 5.40 15.72 -6.87
N ASP A 36 6.32 16.56 -6.39
CA ASP A 36 6.62 16.77 -4.97
C ASP A 36 5.43 17.46 -4.26
N SER A 37 4.38 16.68 -4.07
CA SER A 37 3.13 17.07 -3.42
C SER A 37 3.20 16.88 -1.91
N GLU A 38 2.32 17.56 -1.19
CA GLU A 38 2.18 17.35 0.26
C GLU A 38 1.84 15.90 0.62
N GLU A 39 0.95 15.29 -0.16
CA GLU A 39 0.57 13.87 -0.01
C GLU A 39 1.80 12.95 -0.13
N LEU A 40 2.63 13.16 -1.16
CA LEU A 40 3.84 12.36 -1.37
C LEU A 40 4.82 12.51 -0.21
N ARG A 41 5.06 13.75 0.25
CA ARG A 41 5.96 13.98 1.41
C ARG A 41 5.44 13.32 2.68
N LEU A 42 4.13 13.35 2.93
CA LEU A 42 3.53 12.67 4.08
C LEU A 42 3.65 11.15 3.96
N GLN A 43 3.43 10.60 2.76
CA GLN A 43 3.65 9.18 2.48
C GLN A 43 5.12 8.79 2.71
N ASP A 44 6.08 9.58 2.23
CA ASP A 44 7.51 9.32 2.41
C ASP A 44 7.92 9.37 3.89
N MET A 45 7.40 10.33 4.65
CA MET A 45 7.59 10.37 6.11
C MET A 45 7.02 9.11 6.79
N LEU A 46 5.84 8.65 6.37
CA LEU A 46 5.24 7.42 6.88
C LEU A 46 6.10 6.19 6.53
N LEU A 47 6.57 6.07 5.28
CA LEU A 47 7.43 4.96 4.87
C LEU A 47 8.77 4.96 5.63
N ASN A 48 9.38 6.13 5.84
CA ASN A 48 10.56 6.27 6.69
C ASN A 48 10.29 5.79 8.12
N PHE A 49 9.13 6.14 8.69
CA PHE A 49 8.73 5.69 10.02
C PHE A 49 8.48 4.18 10.09
N LEU A 50 7.88 3.58 9.05
CA LEU A 50 7.56 2.15 8.99
C LEU A 50 8.75 1.26 8.62
N THR A 51 9.78 1.81 7.99
CA THR A 51 10.99 1.09 7.53
C THR A 51 11.61 0.15 8.57
N PRO A 52 11.85 0.54 9.85
CA PRO A 52 12.38 -0.39 10.84
C PRO A 52 11.48 -1.62 11.06
N TYR A 53 10.16 -1.42 11.15
CA TYR A 53 9.20 -2.51 11.36
C TYR A 53 9.09 -3.45 10.15
N ILE A 54 9.16 -2.89 8.94
CA ILE A 54 9.23 -3.68 7.69
C ILE A 54 10.50 -4.54 7.69
N ASN A 55 11.65 -3.93 7.99
CA ASN A 55 12.94 -4.62 7.99
C ASN A 55 13.02 -5.71 9.06
N ASP A 56 12.44 -5.51 10.23
CA ASP A 56 12.38 -6.53 11.28
C ASP A 56 11.49 -7.72 10.85
N ALA A 57 10.32 -7.44 10.27
CA ALA A 57 9.42 -8.48 9.75
C ALA A 57 10.08 -9.32 8.64
N VAL A 58 10.73 -8.66 7.67
CA VAL A 58 11.47 -9.31 6.58
C VAL A 58 12.65 -10.11 7.13
N ARG A 59 13.43 -9.54 8.05
CA ARG A 59 14.56 -10.24 8.68
C ARG A 59 14.09 -11.53 9.35
N ASP A 60 12.99 -11.49 10.09
CA ASP A 60 12.47 -12.66 10.80
C ASP A 60 11.97 -13.76 9.87
N TYR A 61 11.47 -13.41 8.68
CA TYR A 61 11.13 -14.39 7.65
C TYR A 61 12.39 -14.98 6.99
N TYR A 62 13.27 -14.14 6.46
CA TYR A 62 14.43 -14.59 5.66
C TYR A 62 15.57 -15.14 6.49
N ARG A 63 15.64 -14.92 7.81
CA ARG A 63 16.72 -15.49 8.66
C ARG A 63 16.81 -17.01 8.59
N ARG A 64 15.75 -17.72 8.19
CA ARG A 64 15.78 -19.18 7.98
C ARG A 64 16.30 -19.57 6.59
N LEU A 65 16.23 -18.68 5.62
CA LEU A 65 16.51 -18.91 4.21
C LEU A 65 17.89 -18.38 3.80
N LEU A 66 18.31 -17.27 4.39
CA LEU A 66 19.53 -16.55 4.03
C LEU A 66 20.42 -16.33 5.25
N VAL A 67 21.73 -16.34 5.01
CA VAL A 67 22.77 -16.00 5.98
C VAL A 67 22.80 -14.49 6.18
N GLU A 68 22.73 -13.74 5.09
CA GLU A 68 22.61 -12.29 5.10
C GLU A 68 21.13 -11.88 5.14
N SER A 69 20.80 -10.94 6.01
CA SER A 69 19.42 -10.46 6.14
C SER A 69 19.11 -9.44 5.06
N PRO A 70 18.07 -9.63 4.24
CA PRO A 70 17.62 -8.63 3.30
C PRO A 70 17.14 -7.36 3.99
N LEU A 71 17.17 -6.26 3.26
CA LEU A 71 16.61 -4.97 3.64
C LEU A 71 15.56 -4.52 2.62
N VAL A 72 14.62 -3.69 3.06
CA VAL A 72 13.65 -3.00 2.23
C VAL A 72 13.91 -1.50 2.36
N TYR A 73 14.07 -0.83 1.23
CA TYR A 73 14.17 0.62 1.15
C TYR A 73 12.78 1.21 0.87
N PRO A 74 12.49 2.47 1.27
CA PRO A 74 11.18 3.09 1.07
C PRO A 74 10.65 3.02 -0.39
N TYR A 75 11.53 3.17 -1.38
CA TYR A 75 11.17 3.11 -2.81
C TYR A 75 10.94 1.67 -3.34
N PHE A 76 11.15 0.65 -2.51
CA PHE A 76 10.76 -0.74 -2.76
C PHE A 76 9.48 -1.13 -2.00
N VAL A 77 8.72 -0.15 -1.50
CA VAL A 77 7.46 -0.35 -0.81
C VAL A 77 6.33 0.25 -1.65
N ASN A 78 5.30 -0.55 -1.92
CA ASN A 78 4.06 -0.11 -2.52
C ASN A 78 2.93 -0.21 -1.50
N VAL A 79 2.17 0.87 -1.32
CA VAL A 79 0.96 0.84 -0.49
C VAL A 79 -0.16 0.19 -1.30
N VAL A 80 -0.64 -0.97 -0.85
CA VAL A 80 -1.72 -1.73 -1.51
C VAL A 80 -3.09 -1.24 -1.04
N ASP A 81 -3.21 -1.02 0.27
CA ASP A 81 -4.47 -0.59 0.89
C ASP A 81 -4.18 0.13 2.22
N SER A 82 -5.07 1.03 2.60
CA SER A 82 -5.07 1.64 3.93
C SER A 82 -6.50 1.94 4.38
N MET A 83 -6.81 1.64 5.64
CA MET A 83 -8.15 1.84 6.18
C MET A 83 -8.14 2.22 7.65
N ARG A 84 -9.21 2.86 8.10
CA ARG A 84 -9.49 3.06 9.53
C ARG A 84 -10.26 1.87 10.07
N ILE A 85 -9.78 1.29 11.17
CA ILE A 85 -10.40 0.10 11.77
C ILE A 85 -11.62 0.49 12.61
N ASN A 86 -11.59 1.67 13.23
CA ASN A 86 -12.63 2.18 14.13
C ASN A 86 -13.47 3.32 13.53
N GLY A 87 -13.57 3.40 12.20
CA GLY A 87 -14.41 4.36 11.50
C GLY A 87 -13.82 5.76 11.35
N PHE A 88 -14.65 6.70 10.89
CA PHE A 88 -14.23 8.06 10.53
C PHE A 88 -13.56 8.77 11.71
N ARG A 89 -12.44 9.47 11.44
CA ARG A 89 -11.59 10.16 12.44
C ARG A 89 -10.97 9.28 13.53
N GLY A 90 -11.13 7.96 13.47
CA GLY A 90 -10.44 7.04 14.37
C GLY A 90 -8.94 6.92 14.06
N PHE A 91 -8.12 6.85 15.11
CA PHE A 91 -6.65 6.75 15.02
C PHE A 91 -6.13 5.31 15.18
N ASN A 92 -6.97 4.32 14.89
CA ASN A 92 -6.54 2.94 14.71
C ASN A 92 -6.62 2.62 13.22
N LEU A 93 -5.48 2.51 12.56
CA LEU A 93 -5.35 2.35 11.13
C LEU A 93 -4.72 1.00 10.78
N SER A 94 -5.12 0.45 9.65
CA SER A 94 -4.44 -0.67 9.01
C SER A 94 -3.80 -0.19 7.73
N ILE A 95 -2.60 -0.68 7.43
CA ILE A 95 -1.93 -0.47 6.15
C ILE A 95 -1.42 -1.81 5.63
N THR A 96 -1.67 -2.08 4.35
CA THR A 96 -1.13 -3.25 3.65
C THR A 96 -0.11 -2.79 2.63
N LEU A 97 1.06 -3.40 2.65
CA LEU A 97 2.23 -3.05 1.88
C LEU A 97 2.70 -4.24 1.08
N ASP A 98 3.01 -4.04 -0.20
CA ASP A 98 3.86 -4.95 -0.96
C ASP A 98 5.29 -4.43 -0.89
N VAL A 99 6.23 -5.32 -0.57
CA VAL A 99 7.64 -4.98 -0.39
C VAL A 99 8.53 -5.90 -1.21
N THR A 100 9.61 -5.32 -1.74
CA THR A 100 10.66 -6.06 -2.45
C THR A 100 11.95 -6.03 -1.62
N PRO A 101 12.21 -7.04 -0.78
CA PRO A 101 13.47 -7.14 -0.07
C PRO A 101 14.65 -7.38 -1.00
N VAL A 102 15.78 -6.77 -0.67
CA VAL A 102 17.01 -6.84 -1.44
C VAL A 102 18.23 -7.12 -0.57
N VAL A 103 19.27 -7.70 -1.18
CA VAL A 103 20.61 -7.88 -0.59
C VAL A 103 21.66 -7.16 -1.43
N GLY A 104 22.78 -6.78 -0.80
CA GLY A 104 23.92 -6.19 -1.50
C GLY A 104 23.56 -4.96 -2.34
N PRO A 105 23.95 -4.90 -3.64
CA PRO A 105 23.69 -3.76 -4.53
C PRO A 105 22.24 -3.77 -5.06
N HIS A 106 21.27 -3.94 -4.17
CA HIS A 106 19.84 -3.99 -4.48
C HIS A 106 19.40 -5.20 -5.33
N ILE A 107 19.91 -6.39 -5.03
CA ILE A 107 19.47 -7.64 -5.68
C ILE A 107 18.23 -8.16 -4.97
N SER A 108 17.10 -8.18 -5.67
CA SER A 108 15.83 -8.69 -5.13
C SER A 108 15.91 -10.17 -4.76
N VAL A 109 15.43 -10.51 -3.57
CA VAL A 109 15.35 -11.91 -3.09
C VAL A 109 13.93 -12.47 -3.15
N GLY A 110 12.93 -11.59 -3.19
CA GLY A 110 11.54 -11.97 -3.28
C GLY A 110 10.60 -10.78 -3.30
N GLU A 111 9.31 -11.09 -3.18
CA GLU A 111 8.21 -10.15 -2.96
C GLU A 111 7.39 -10.66 -1.79
N ASP A 112 7.01 -9.74 -0.90
CA ASP A 112 6.28 -10.05 0.31
C ASP A 112 5.15 -9.04 0.50
N ARG A 113 4.06 -9.47 1.15
CA ARG A 113 2.94 -8.63 1.56
C ARG A 113 2.86 -8.57 3.08
N LEU A 114 2.90 -7.36 3.62
CA LEU A 114 2.85 -7.08 5.05
C LEU A 114 1.59 -6.29 5.36
N THR A 115 0.90 -6.63 6.44
CA THR A 115 -0.18 -5.81 6.98
C THR A 115 0.17 -5.37 8.39
N PHE A 116 0.20 -4.06 8.61
CA PHE A 116 0.45 -3.45 9.91
C PHE A 116 -0.80 -2.76 10.45
N GLN A 117 -0.94 -2.81 11.77
CA GLN A 117 -1.83 -1.92 12.53
C GLN A 117 -1.03 -0.81 13.21
N ILE A 118 -1.52 0.41 13.09
CA ILE A 118 -0.92 1.63 13.61
C ILE A 118 -1.95 2.32 14.50
N SER A 119 -1.60 2.56 15.76
CA SER A 119 -2.50 3.16 16.75
C SER A 119 -1.81 4.26 17.55
N VAL A 120 -2.54 4.94 18.44
CA VAL A 120 -2.04 6.06 19.27
C VAL A 120 -1.00 5.62 20.33
N GLY A 121 -0.74 4.31 20.45
CA GLY A 121 0.27 3.73 21.33
C GLY A 121 1.67 3.65 20.70
N PRO A 122 2.66 3.14 21.45
CA PRO A 122 4.05 3.11 21.01
C PRO A 122 4.34 2.11 19.88
N GLU A 123 3.40 1.20 19.55
CA GLU A 123 3.69 0.06 18.69
C GLU A 123 2.94 0.09 17.36
N VAL A 124 3.74 -0.03 16.30
CA VAL A 124 3.30 -0.54 15.00
C VAL A 124 3.29 -2.07 15.10
N LYS A 125 2.12 -2.69 14.92
CA LYS A 125 1.95 -4.13 15.06
C LYS A 125 1.87 -4.81 13.71
N LEU A 126 2.75 -5.79 13.44
CA LEU A 126 2.58 -6.69 12.31
C LEU A 126 1.39 -7.63 12.57
N VAL A 127 0.40 -7.60 11.68
CA VAL A 127 -0.82 -8.41 11.78
C VAL A 127 -0.77 -9.59 10.81
N ASN A 128 -0.18 -9.41 9.64
CA ASN A 128 -0.01 -10.46 8.66
C ASN A 128 1.29 -10.33 7.88
N TYR A 129 1.90 -11.46 7.53
CA TYR A 129 3.05 -11.58 6.63
C TYR A 129 2.74 -12.69 5.63
N THR A 130 2.73 -12.36 4.34
CA THR A 130 2.57 -13.33 3.26
C THR A 130 3.73 -13.21 2.28
N HIS A 131 4.51 -14.29 2.11
CA HIS A 131 5.48 -14.35 1.02
C HIS A 131 4.76 -14.59 -0.31
N LEU A 132 5.03 -13.75 -1.31
CA LEU A 132 4.37 -13.81 -2.62
C LEU A 132 5.22 -14.56 -3.64
N LYS A 133 6.53 -14.27 -3.67
CA LYS A 133 7.42 -14.75 -4.73
C LYS A 133 8.86 -14.78 -4.28
N SER A 134 9.62 -15.79 -4.70
CA SER A 134 11.08 -15.85 -4.54
C SER A 134 11.78 -15.53 -5.86
N TYR A 135 12.94 -14.88 -5.77
CA TYR A 135 13.82 -14.63 -6.90
C TYR A 135 15.12 -15.44 -6.78
N GLU A 136 15.58 -16.00 -7.89
CA GLU A 136 16.88 -16.68 -7.91
C GLU A 136 18.01 -15.66 -7.81
N LEU A 137 18.92 -15.89 -6.86
CA LEU A 137 20.10 -15.06 -6.71
C LEU A 137 21.10 -15.31 -7.85
N PRO A 138 21.83 -14.28 -8.29
CA PRO A 138 22.94 -14.46 -9.22
C PRO A 138 23.98 -15.47 -8.70
N PRO A 139 24.72 -16.18 -9.57
CA PRO A 139 25.67 -17.21 -9.14
C PRO A 139 26.67 -16.77 -8.07
N HIS A 140 27.13 -15.51 -8.13
CA HIS A 140 28.08 -14.94 -7.18
C HIS A 140 27.46 -14.53 -5.82
N TRP A 141 26.15 -14.68 -5.66
CA TRP A 141 25.40 -14.47 -4.41
C TRP A 141 24.80 -15.75 -3.85
N GLN A 142 25.00 -16.91 -4.49
CA GLN A 142 24.44 -18.18 -4.02
C GLN A 142 25.04 -18.63 -2.68
N ASN A 143 26.19 -18.08 -2.28
CA ASN A 143 26.85 -18.36 -1.01
C ASN A 143 26.03 -17.93 0.22
N ILE A 144 25.08 -16.99 0.07
CA ILE A 144 24.25 -16.53 1.20
C ILE A 144 23.01 -17.38 1.41
N VAL A 145 22.67 -18.31 0.50
CA VAL A 145 21.52 -19.20 0.64
C VAL A 145 21.83 -20.28 1.67
N LYS A 146 20.99 -20.41 2.69
CA LYS A 146 21.13 -21.46 3.70
C LYS A 146 20.77 -22.80 3.08
N LYS A 147 21.64 -23.78 3.30
CA LYS A 147 21.35 -25.16 2.92
C LYS A 147 20.25 -25.70 3.84
N PRO A 148 19.36 -26.57 3.33
CA PRO A 148 18.42 -27.29 4.18
C PRO A 148 19.20 -27.97 5.31
N VAL A 149 18.75 -27.79 6.55
CA VAL A 149 19.26 -28.57 7.67
C VAL A 149 18.84 -30.01 7.40
N LYS A 150 19.82 -30.90 7.22
CA LYS A 150 19.59 -32.35 7.06
C LYS A 150 18.97 -32.94 8.32
#